data_AF-A0A117US85-F1
#
_entry.id   AF-A0A117US85-F1
#
_cell.length_a   1.000
_cell.length_b   1.000
_cell.length_c   1.000
_cell.angle_alpha   90.00
_cell.angle_beta   90.00
_cell.angle_gamma   90.00
#
_symmetry.space_group_name_H-M   'P 1'
#
loop_
_entity.id
_entity.type
_entity.pdbx_description
1 polymer ?
#
loop_
_entity_poly.entity_id
_entity_poly.type
_entity_poly.pdbx_seq_one_letter_code
_entity_poly.pdbx_strand_id
1 'polypeptide(L)'
;MKNTVTNLSDLGAFYREQIEAPGFDAAFGEQNGMGQLSVHDEPMATEMPDPDAARGAMEMIIGTVFDLLRGTRMEEFGRDIAWGIVNSFHVTSQRIEKREDEAGKKLGDMARAFDPSEIYAVELEETQRICQTLMDCREAMEAMRDYAGEIFRVETGRPFSTARGSRASSGLTASQIDARDFLAARASKRREQFAPTGPVVIFSGGTDWYDHELLWKALDETHARVPHMVLATTAQNKGCDQIAHAWAASRDVKTVRFTLNRALGKRAGFHRNEQLMNLKPVHAVVCEGSGIQANLLSRVQEAGVPHHAFAQRHQRTAA
;
A
#
# COMPACT_ATOMS: atom_id res chain seq x y z
N MET A 1 -40.48 22.90 -8.59
CA MET A 1 -40.45 22.84 -10.07
C MET A 1 -39.82 21.51 -10.45
N LYS A 2 -40.45 20.69 -11.31
CA LYS A 2 -39.84 19.45 -11.80
C LYS A 2 -38.87 19.84 -12.93
N ASN A 3 -37.57 19.86 -12.67
CA ASN A 3 -36.55 20.08 -13.71
C ASN A 3 -36.63 18.90 -14.69
N THR A 4 -37.17 19.18 -15.87
CA THR A 4 -37.34 18.18 -16.93
C THR A 4 -36.06 18.16 -17.74
N VAL A 5 -35.28 17.09 -17.64
CA VAL A 5 -34.04 16.90 -18.40
C VAL A 5 -34.40 16.56 -19.84
N THR A 6 -34.08 17.46 -20.79
CA THR A 6 -34.49 17.33 -22.20
C THR A 6 -33.38 16.88 -23.15
N ASN A 7 -32.11 16.96 -22.74
CA ASN A 7 -30.96 16.48 -23.51
C ASN A 7 -29.79 16.05 -22.60
N LEU A 8 -28.70 15.52 -23.19
CA LEU A 8 -27.55 15.00 -22.45
C LEU A 8 -26.73 16.10 -21.74
N SER A 9 -26.65 17.31 -22.29
CA SER A 9 -26.05 18.46 -21.62
C SER A 9 -26.86 18.94 -20.41
N ASP A 10 -28.19 18.88 -20.50
CA ASP A 10 -29.10 19.18 -19.39
C ASP A 10 -28.94 18.14 -18.27
N LEU A 11 -28.65 16.88 -18.61
CA LEU A 11 -28.39 15.83 -17.63
C LEU A 11 -27.08 16.07 -16.88
N GLY A 12 -26.01 16.46 -17.59
CA GLY A 12 -24.72 16.81 -16.98
C GLY A 12 -24.79 18.11 -16.14
N ALA A 13 -25.61 19.08 -16.55
CA ALA A 13 -25.88 20.27 -15.75
C ALA A 13 -26.68 19.94 -14.48
N PHE A 14 -27.71 19.10 -14.61
CA PHE A 14 -28.52 18.63 -13.48
C PHE A 14 -27.68 17.80 -12.49
N TYR A 15 -26.80 16.92 -12.96
CA TYR A 15 -25.90 16.16 -12.09
C TYR A 15 -24.96 17.08 -11.30
N ARG A 16 -24.37 18.08 -11.96
CA ARG A 16 -23.52 19.09 -11.30
C ARG A 16 -24.26 19.90 -10.25
N GLU A 17 -25.50 20.31 -10.53
CA GLU A 17 -26.36 20.99 -9.54
C GLU A 17 -26.64 20.10 -8.31
N GLN A 18 -26.68 18.77 -8.47
CA GLN A 18 -26.92 17.85 -7.36
C GLN A 18 -25.68 17.55 -6.50
N ILE A 19 -24.46 17.85 -6.97
CA ILE A 19 -23.20 17.56 -6.26
C ILE A 19 -22.46 18.82 -5.78
N GLU A 20 -23.03 20.00 -6.01
CA GLU A 20 -22.39 21.27 -5.66
C GLU A 20 -22.19 21.38 -4.14
N ALA A 21 -20.94 21.57 -3.71
CA ALA A 21 -20.56 21.78 -2.32
C ALA A 21 -20.36 23.28 -2.07
N PRO A 22 -21.10 23.93 -1.14
CA PRO A 22 -20.92 25.34 -0.84
C PRO A 22 -19.50 25.66 -0.40
N GLY A 23 -18.89 26.70 -0.98
CA GLY A 23 -17.56 27.16 -0.58
C GLY A 23 -16.39 26.32 -1.08
N PHE A 24 -16.61 25.37 -1.99
CA PHE A 24 -15.55 24.51 -2.54
C PHE A 24 -14.36 25.32 -3.07
N ASP A 25 -14.60 26.29 -3.94
CA ASP A 25 -13.54 27.07 -4.60
C ASP A 25 -12.73 27.91 -3.60
N ALA A 26 -13.42 28.45 -2.58
CA ALA A 26 -12.78 29.25 -1.54
C ALA A 26 -11.81 28.44 -0.68
N ALA A 27 -12.05 27.12 -0.54
CA ALA A 27 -11.21 26.23 0.25
C ALA A 27 -9.83 25.95 -0.38
N PHE A 28 -9.61 26.34 -1.63
CA PHE A 28 -8.31 26.26 -2.31
C PHE A 28 -7.58 27.62 -2.32
N GLY A 29 -8.12 28.63 -1.63
CA GLY A 29 -7.44 29.91 -1.45
C GLY A 29 -6.20 29.77 -0.56
N GLU A 30 -5.13 30.47 -0.93
CA GLU A 30 -3.88 30.50 -0.15
C GLU A 30 -3.86 31.75 0.74
N GLN A 31 -3.56 31.57 2.03
CA GLN A 31 -3.34 32.70 2.94
C GLN A 31 -1.96 33.33 2.76
N ASN A 32 -0.98 32.58 2.22
CA ASN A 32 0.40 33.02 2.03
C ASN A 32 0.99 32.39 0.77
N GLY A 33 1.68 33.18 -0.06
CA GLY A 33 2.28 32.70 -1.32
C GLY A 33 3.53 31.83 -1.17
N MET A 34 3.99 31.58 0.07
CA MET A 34 5.09 30.66 0.38
C MET A 34 4.63 29.59 1.36
N GLY A 35 4.40 28.38 0.86
CA GLY A 35 4.02 27.22 1.65
C GLY A 35 5.20 26.59 2.38
N GLN A 36 4.95 26.09 3.60
CA GLN A 36 5.92 25.33 4.38
C GLN A 36 5.18 24.29 5.24
N LEU A 37 5.51 23.00 5.11
CA LEU A 37 4.76 21.92 5.77
C LEU A 37 5.36 21.53 7.14
N SER A 38 6.64 21.82 7.37
CA SER A 38 7.32 21.54 8.64
C SER A 38 8.54 22.43 8.82
N VAL A 39 9.07 22.45 10.05
CA VAL A 39 10.31 23.16 10.41
C VAL A 39 11.57 22.63 9.70
N HIS A 40 11.45 21.49 9.03
CA HIS A 40 12.55 20.90 8.26
C HIS A 40 12.48 21.21 6.77
N ASP A 41 11.33 21.73 6.31
CA ASP A 41 11.11 22.08 4.92
C ASP A 41 11.48 23.55 4.70
N GLU A 42 12.17 23.86 3.61
CA GLU A 42 12.36 25.25 3.20
C GLU A 42 11.03 25.83 2.67
N PRO A 43 10.73 27.12 2.90
CA PRO A 43 9.56 27.76 2.31
C PRO A 43 9.62 27.75 0.78
N MET A 44 8.54 27.31 0.13
CA MET A 44 8.46 27.20 -1.32
C MET A 44 7.18 27.86 -1.86
N ALA A 45 7.27 28.48 -3.03
CA ALA A 45 6.12 29.00 -3.78
C ALA A 45 5.39 27.83 -4.50
N THR A 46 4.84 26.91 -3.74
CA THR A 46 4.02 25.81 -4.27
C THR A 46 2.55 26.15 -4.16
N GLU A 47 1.85 26.11 -5.30
CA GLU A 47 0.45 26.48 -5.39
C GLU A 47 -0.49 25.34 -4.95
N MET A 48 -1.68 25.72 -4.49
CA MET A 48 -2.80 24.81 -4.28
C MET A 48 -3.31 24.23 -5.61
N PRO A 49 -3.94 23.04 -5.60
CA PRO A 49 -4.56 22.51 -6.81
C PRO A 49 -5.64 23.46 -7.34
N ASP A 50 -5.73 23.57 -8.67
CA ASP A 50 -6.84 24.26 -9.31
C ASP A 50 -8.19 23.63 -8.90
N PRO A 51 -9.18 24.43 -8.45
CA PRO A 51 -10.46 23.91 -7.96
C PRO A 51 -11.23 23.11 -9.02
N ASP A 52 -11.21 23.54 -10.28
CA ASP A 52 -11.91 22.83 -11.36
C ASP A 52 -11.24 21.50 -11.68
N ALA A 53 -9.91 21.47 -11.70
CA ALA A 53 -9.14 20.24 -11.84
C ALA A 53 -9.42 19.28 -10.66
N ALA A 54 -9.51 19.79 -9.43
CA ALA A 54 -9.84 18.98 -8.26
C ALA A 54 -11.25 18.38 -8.36
N ARG A 55 -12.27 19.17 -8.74
CA ARG A 55 -13.64 18.67 -9.00
C ARG A 55 -13.64 17.55 -10.04
N GLY A 56 -13.04 17.83 -11.21
CA GLY A 56 -12.99 16.87 -12.31
C GLY A 56 -12.28 15.58 -11.93
N ALA A 57 -11.21 15.66 -11.14
CA ALA A 57 -10.50 14.48 -10.64
C ALA A 57 -11.39 13.65 -9.69
N MET A 58 -12.15 14.29 -8.80
CA MET A 58 -13.04 13.57 -7.87
C MET A 58 -14.17 12.85 -8.60
N GLU A 59 -14.81 13.53 -9.55
CA GLU A 59 -15.84 12.94 -10.42
C GLU A 59 -15.28 11.76 -11.19
N MET A 60 -14.10 11.91 -11.80
CA MET A 60 -13.48 10.85 -12.57
C MET A 60 -13.12 9.64 -11.72
N ILE A 61 -12.46 9.85 -10.56
CA ILE A 61 -12.02 8.75 -9.70
C ILE A 61 -13.22 7.94 -9.18
N ILE A 62 -14.24 8.62 -8.66
CA ILE A 62 -15.39 7.95 -8.02
C ILE A 62 -16.34 7.41 -9.09
N GLY A 63 -16.66 8.19 -10.12
CA GLY A 63 -17.51 7.79 -11.22
C GLY A 63 -16.97 6.57 -11.95
N THR A 64 -15.66 6.54 -12.25
CA THR A 64 -15.02 5.40 -12.94
C THR A 64 -15.14 4.10 -12.13
N VAL A 65 -15.07 4.16 -10.80
CA VAL A 65 -15.27 2.97 -9.95
C VAL A 65 -16.67 2.40 -10.14
N PHE A 66 -17.70 3.25 -10.15
CA PHE A 66 -19.07 2.80 -10.38
C PHE A 66 -19.26 2.33 -11.82
N ASP A 67 -18.81 3.10 -12.82
CA ASP A 67 -18.94 2.77 -14.23
C ASP A 67 -18.30 1.42 -14.58
N LEU A 68 -17.13 1.12 -14.01
CA LEU A 68 -16.42 -0.15 -14.22
C LEU A 68 -17.21 -1.36 -13.70
N LEU A 69 -17.89 -1.20 -12.57
CA LEU A 69 -18.51 -2.32 -11.84
C LEU A 69 -20.01 -2.43 -12.11
N ARG A 70 -20.65 -1.38 -12.63
CA ARG A 70 -22.07 -1.31 -12.94
C ARG A 70 -22.47 -2.40 -13.95
N GLY A 71 -23.56 -3.10 -13.67
CA GLY A 71 -24.07 -4.20 -14.48
C GLY A 71 -23.25 -5.50 -14.38
N THR A 72 -22.26 -5.58 -13.48
CA THR A 72 -21.45 -6.79 -13.29
C THR A 72 -21.78 -7.47 -11.96
N ARG A 73 -21.32 -8.72 -11.79
CA ARG A 73 -21.36 -9.42 -10.49
C ARG A 73 -20.57 -8.74 -9.37
N MET A 74 -19.85 -7.66 -9.66
CA MET A 74 -19.01 -6.92 -8.71
C MET A 74 -19.62 -5.57 -8.30
N GLU A 75 -20.80 -5.21 -8.83
CA GLU A 75 -21.45 -3.92 -8.58
C GLU A 75 -21.60 -3.62 -7.08
N GLU A 76 -21.91 -4.64 -6.28
CA GLU A 76 -22.08 -4.49 -4.82
C GLU A 76 -20.82 -4.00 -4.09
N PHE A 77 -19.63 -4.26 -4.64
CA PHE A 77 -18.35 -3.86 -4.06
C PHE A 77 -17.93 -2.43 -4.44
N GLY A 78 -18.50 -1.86 -5.50
CA GLY A 78 -18.17 -0.49 -5.94
C GLY A 78 -18.46 0.54 -4.85
N ARG A 79 -19.55 0.36 -4.09
CA ARG A 79 -19.87 1.18 -2.93
C ARG A 79 -18.79 1.15 -1.87
N ASP A 80 -18.24 -0.02 -1.55
CA ASP A 80 -17.24 -0.15 -0.49
C ASP A 80 -15.90 0.47 -0.90
N ILE A 81 -15.55 0.39 -2.19
CA ILE A 81 -14.36 1.03 -2.76
C ILE A 81 -14.54 2.55 -2.75
N ALA A 82 -15.65 3.06 -3.27
CA ALA A 82 -15.96 4.49 -3.29
C ALA A 82 -15.99 5.08 -1.88
N TRP A 83 -16.59 4.38 -0.90
CA TRP A 83 -16.54 4.78 0.50
C TRP A 83 -15.10 4.90 1.02
N GLY A 84 -14.24 3.94 0.67
CA GLY A 84 -12.83 3.96 1.03
C GLY A 84 -12.08 5.16 0.45
N ILE A 85 -12.41 5.55 -0.78
CA ILE A 85 -11.86 6.74 -1.44
C ILE A 85 -12.28 8.01 -0.69
N VAL A 86 -13.58 8.24 -0.46
CA VAL A 86 -14.07 9.40 0.30
C VAL A 86 -13.45 9.45 1.71
N ASN A 87 -13.41 8.29 2.39
CA ASN A 87 -12.82 8.18 3.72
C ASN A 87 -11.31 8.47 3.75
N SER A 88 -10.59 8.28 2.64
CA SER A 88 -9.16 8.61 2.56
C SER A 88 -8.90 10.11 2.68
N PHE A 89 -9.76 10.95 2.09
CA PHE A 89 -9.71 12.41 2.26
C PHE A 89 -9.97 12.78 3.72
N HIS A 90 -11.01 12.19 4.34
CA HIS A 90 -11.32 12.41 5.76
C HIS A 90 -10.15 12.06 6.70
N VAL A 91 -9.56 10.87 6.56
CA VAL A 91 -8.44 10.45 7.41
C VAL A 91 -7.19 11.30 7.16
N THR A 92 -7.03 11.84 5.95
CA THR A 92 -5.91 12.72 5.64
C THR A 92 -6.13 14.11 6.22
N SER A 93 -7.34 14.68 6.13
CA SER A 93 -7.67 15.97 6.74
C SER A 93 -7.44 15.95 8.25
N GLN A 94 -7.87 14.89 8.95
CA GLN A 94 -7.61 14.72 10.39
C GLN A 94 -6.12 14.62 10.76
N ARG A 95 -5.27 14.14 9.85
CA ARG A 95 -3.82 14.10 10.08
C ARG A 95 -3.19 15.49 9.91
N ILE A 96 -3.72 16.29 8.99
CA ILE A 96 -3.30 17.69 8.79
C ILE A 96 -3.77 18.53 9.99
N GLU A 97 -5.02 18.39 10.40
CA GLU A 97 -5.62 19.07 11.57
C GLU A 97 -4.78 18.88 12.84
N LYS A 98 -4.31 17.66 13.12
CA LYS A 98 -3.44 17.42 14.28
C LYS A 98 -2.11 18.19 14.22
N ARG A 99 -1.54 18.35 13.03
CA ARG A 99 -0.29 19.10 12.84
C ARG A 99 -0.55 20.60 12.95
N GLU A 100 -1.67 21.08 12.41
CA GLU A 100 -2.13 22.45 12.56
C GLU A 100 -2.34 22.78 14.04
N ASP A 101 -3.01 21.92 14.81
CA ASP A 101 -3.20 22.07 16.26
C ASP A 101 -1.87 22.19 17.02
N GLU A 102 -0.87 21.41 16.65
CA GLU A 102 0.47 21.45 17.24
C GLU A 102 1.18 22.78 16.91
N ALA A 103 1.14 23.21 15.65
CA ALA A 103 1.70 24.50 15.22
C ALA A 103 0.97 25.68 15.88
N GLY A 104 -0.35 25.65 15.96
CA GLY A 104 -1.19 26.65 16.60
C GLY A 104 -0.94 26.75 18.10
N LYS A 105 -0.74 25.62 18.79
CA LYS A 105 -0.32 25.61 20.21
C LYS A 105 1.05 26.30 20.38
N LYS A 106 2.02 25.94 19.54
CA LYS A 106 3.35 26.57 19.56
C LYS A 106 3.26 28.09 19.36
N LEU A 107 2.49 28.55 18.36
CA LEU A 107 2.24 29.99 18.16
C LEU A 107 1.63 30.66 19.39
N GLY A 108 0.65 30.02 20.02
CA GLY A 108 0.00 30.53 21.23
C GLY A 108 0.93 30.57 22.44
N ASP A 109 1.85 29.61 22.57
CA ASP A 109 2.90 29.62 23.59
C ASP A 109 3.91 30.75 23.33
N MET A 110 4.37 30.88 22.08
CA MET A 110 5.29 31.95 21.67
C MET A 110 4.67 33.31 21.96
N ALA A 111 3.44 33.59 21.52
CA ALA A 111 2.77 34.87 21.73
C ALA A 111 2.67 35.28 23.20
N ARG A 112 2.58 34.31 24.13
CA ARG A 112 2.56 34.57 25.58
C ARG A 112 3.95 34.82 26.18
N ALA A 113 4.99 34.24 25.60
CA ALA A 113 6.36 34.27 26.09
C ALA A 113 7.26 35.31 25.40
N PHE A 114 6.66 36.30 24.73
CA PHE A 114 7.31 37.31 23.87
C PHE A 114 8.77 37.64 24.24
N ASP A 115 9.66 37.43 23.28
CA ASP A 115 11.10 37.74 23.34
C ASP A 115 11.50 38.63 22.14
N PRO A 116 12.12 39.80 22.35
CA PRO A 116 12.51 40.70 21.27
C PRO A 116 13.77 40.27 20.49
N SER A 117 14.18 38.99 20.54
CA SER A 117 15.34 38.49 19.80
C SER A 117 15.03 38.23 18.32
N GLU A 118 16.03 38.43 17.44
CA GLU A 118 15.88 38.14 16.01
C GLU A 118 15.59 36.66 15.74
N ILE A 119 16.19 35.77 16.54
CA ILE A 119 15.96 34.32 16.46
C ILE A 119 14.49 34.00 16.74
N TYR A 120 13.93 34.62 17.79
CA TYR A 120 12.53 34.44 18.13
C TYR A 120 11.60 34.98 17.02
N ALA A 121 11.93 36.14 16.42
CA ALA A 121 11.16 36.70 15.32
C ALA A 121 11.12 35.78 14.09
N VAL A 122 12.25 35.18 13.73
CA VAL A 122 12.35 34.20 12.63
C VAL A 122 11.54 32.94 12.94
N GLU A 123 11.67 32.40 14.15
CA GLU A 123 10.92 31.20 14.56
C GLU A 123 9.40 31.45 14.58
N LEU A 124 8.97 32.67 14.96
CA LEU A 124 7.57 33.07 14.97
C LEU A 124 7.01 33.12 13.54
N GLU A 125 7.74 33.75 12.62
CA GLU A 125 7.36 33.83 11.21
C GLU A 125 7.30 32.44 10.55
N GLU A 126 8.29 31.58 10.83
CA GLU A 126 8.30 30.19 10.36
C GLU A 126 7.08 29.42 10.89
N THR A 127 6.84 29.46 12.20
CA THR A 127 5.73 28.73 12.81
C THR A 127 4.38 29.24 12.30
N GLN A 128 4.27 30.56 12.03
CA GLN A 128 3.05 31.16 11.48
C GLN A 128 2.78 30.65 10.06
N ARG A 129 3.81 30.60 9.23
CA ARG A 129 3.73 30.08 7.85
C ARG A 129 3.34 28.62 7.81
N ILE A 130 3.92 27.80 8.69
CA ILE A 130 3.56 26.38 8.81
C ILE A 130 2.10 26.23 9.20
N CYS A 131 1.64 27.00 10.19
CA CYS A 131 0.24 26.96 10.62
C CYS A 131 -0.71 27.32 9.47
N GLN A 132 -0.47 28.44 8.78
CA GLN A 132 -1.27 28.88 7.63
C GLN A 132 -1.28 27.85 6.50
N THR A 133 -0.11 27.30 6.13
CA THR A 133 -0.02 26.28 5.08
C THR A 133 -0.84 25.03 5.43
N LEU A 134 -0.79 24.60 6.70
CA LEU A 134 -1.54 23.43 7.15
C LEU A 134 -3.06 23.69 7.19
N MET A 135 -3.48 24.91 7.56
CA MET A 135 -4.87 25.34 7.48
C MET A 135 -5.40 25.25 6.04
N ASP A 136 -4.70 25.88 5.09
CA ASP A 136 -5.09 25.89 3.67
C ASP A 136 -5.18 24.46 3.10
N CYS A 137 -4.20 23.61 3.43
CA CYS A 137 -4.21 22.19 3.05
C CYS A 137 -5.37 21.41 3.67
N ARG A 138 -5.73 21.67 4.93
CA ARG A 138 -6.85 21.01 5.61
C ARG A 138 -8.17 21.40 4.96
N GLU A 139 -8.38 22.70 4.74
CA GLU A 139 -9.62 23.23 4.14
C GLU A 139 -9.87 22.63 2.76
N ALA A 140 -8.87 22.61 1.87
CA ALA A 140 -9.01 21.96 0.56
C ALA A 140 -9.28 20.46 0.66
N MET A 141 -8.63 19.76 1.60
CA MET A 141 -8.85 18.32 1.81
C MET A 141 -10.27 18.03 2.31
N GLU A 142 -10.83 18.90 3.16
CA GLU A 142 -12.21 18.82 3.64
C GLU A 142 -13.21 19.13 2.53
N ALA A 143 -12.95 20.14 1.70
CA ALA A 143 -13.77 20.45 0.53
C ALA A 143 -13.80 19.30 -0.49
N MET A 144 -12.64 18.70 -0.79
CA MET A 144 -12.56 17.50 -1.64
C MET A 144 -13.32 16.32 -1.03
N ARG A 145 -13.20 16.09 0.28
CA ARG A 145 -13.97 15.05 0.99
C ARG A 145 -15.47 15.26 0.84
N ASP A 146 -15.94 16.48 1.05
CA ASP A 146 -17.37 16.79 1.05
C ASP A 146 -17.96 16.68 -0.36
N TYR A 147 -17.25 17.19 -1.38
CA TYR A 147 -17.61 17.02 -2.78
C TYR A 147 -17.63 15.54 -3.20
N ALA A 148 -16.60 14.78 -2.82
CA ALA A 148 -16.54 13.34 -3.04
C ALA A 148 -17.70 12.60 -2.33
N GLY A 149 -18.12 13.08 -1.15
CA GLY A 149 -19.28 12.60 -0.41
C GLY A 149 -20.60 12.82 -1.14
N GLU A 150 -20.74 13.95 -1.84
CA GLU A 150 -21.92 14.24 -2.66
C GLU A 150 -21.98 13.35 -3.91
N ILE A 151 -20.85 13.14 -4.60
CA ILE A 151 -20.78 12.17 -5.71
C ILE A 151 -21.18 10.78 -5.21
N PHE A 152 -20.63 10.34 -4.07
CA PHE A 152 -21.01 9.08 -3.44
C PHE A 152 -22.52 9.01 -3.11
N ARG A 153 -23.11 10.11 -2.63
CA ARG A 153 -24.54 10.18 -2.33
C ARG A 153 -25.38 10.03 -3.59
N VAL A 154 -25.01 10.69 -4.68
CA VAL A 154 -25.72 10.60 -5.96
C VAL A 154 -25.62 9.18 -6.54
N GLU A 155 -24.43 8.57 -6.53
CA GLU A 155 -24.22 7.22 -7.08
C GLU A 155 -24.87 6.10 -6.26
N THR A 156 -24.93 6.25 -4.93
CA THR A 156 -25.41 5.18 -4.03
C THR A 156 -26.79 5.41 -3.43
N GLY A 157 -27.33 6.62 -3.57
CA GLY A 157 -28.55 7.07 -2.90
C GLY A 157 -28.43 7.18 -1.37
N ARG A 158 -27.21 7.13 -0.81
CA ARG A 158 -26.98 7.18 0.65
C ARG A 158 -25.92 8.23 0.99
N PRO A 159 -26.13 9.06 2.02
CA PRO A 159 -25.10 10.01 2.44
C PRO A 159 -23.85 9.27 2.92
N PHE A 160 -22.69 9.89 2.68
CA PHE A 160 -21.44 9.42 3.24
C PHE A 160 -21.45 9.56 4.77
N SER A 161 -20.81 8.62 5.47
CA SER A 161 -20.59 8.64 6.92
C SER A 161 -19.24 8.01 7.24
N THR A 162 -18.50 8.63 8.17
CA THR A 162 -17.18 8.19 8.63
C THR A 162 -17.26 7.00 9.58
N ALA A 163 -18.36 6.88 10.33
CA ALA A 163 -18.66 5.69 11.09
C ALA A 163 -19.02 4.57 10.11
N ARG A 164 -18.19 3.52 10.07
CA ARG A 164 -18.54 2.24 9.42
C ARG A 164 -19.59 1.53 10.28
N GLY A 165 -20.79 2.10 10.41
CA GLY A 165 -21.78 1.72 11.42
C GLY A 165 -23.22 1.70 10.90
N SER A 166 -23.73 0.49 10.70
CA SER A 166 -25.16 0.13 10.79
C SER A 166 -26.14 0.82 9.83
N ARG A 167 -26.37 0.18 8.67
CA ARG A 167 -27.71 0.10 8.08
C ARG A 167 -28.11 -1.37 7.96
N ALA A 168 -28.82 -1.86 8.98
CA ALA A 168 -29.83 -2.91 8.85
C ALA A 168 -30.80 -2.54 7.70
N SER A 169 -31.40 -3.43 6.92
CA SER A 169 -31.66 -4.86 7.03
C SER A 169 -32.03 -5.41 5.65
N SER A 170 -31.49 -6.57 5.25
CA SER A 170 -32.30 -7.61 4.61
C SER A 170 -31.55 -8.94 4.67
N GLY A 171 -32.07 -9.84 5.52
CA GLY A 171 -31.94 -11.29 5.44
C GLY A 171 -30.53 -11.87 5.47
N LEU A 172 -30.20 -12.56 6.58
CA LEU A 172 -29.25 -13.68 6.65
C LEU A 172 -28.49 -14.00 5.35
N THR A 173 -27.32 -13.42 5.12
CA THR A 173 -26.56 -13.72 3.91
C THR A 173 -25.06 -13.74 4.16
N ALA A 174 -24.43 -14.78 3.62
CA ALA A 174 -23.04 -14.96 3.18
C ALA A 174 -21.91 -14.24 3.92
N SER A 175 -21.99 -12.94 4.17
CA SER A 175 -20.92 -12.11 4.73
C SER A 175 -20.46 -12.50 6.13
N GLN A 176 -21.28 -13.17 6.95
CA GLN A 176 -20.82 -13.76 8.22
C GLN A 176 -20.09 -15.09 8.03
N ILE A 177 -20.43 -15.85 6.98
CA ILE A 177 -19.68 -17.03 6.54
C ILE A 177 -18.36 -16.56 5.91
N ASP A 178 -18.39 -15.54 5.04
CA ASP A 178 -17.23 -14.94 4.38
C ASP A 178 -16.32 -14.16 5.34
N ALA A 179 -16.82 -13.52 6.39
CA ALA A 179 -15.98 -12.89 7.41
C ALA A 179 -15.27 -13.96 8.25
N ARG A 180 -15.95 -15.08 8.55
CA ARG A 180 -15.33 -16.23 9.22
C ARG A 180 -14.32 -16.91 8.30
N ASP A 181 -14.62 -17.05 7.01
CA ASP A 181 -13.75 -17.63 6.00
C ASP A 181 -12.62 -16.69 5.61
N PHE A 182 -12.79 -15.37 5.70
CA PHE A 182 -11.75 -14.35 5.53
C PHE A 182 -10.84 -14.27 6.75
N LEU A 183 -11.38 -14.37 7.96
CA LEU A 183 -10.57 -14.52 9.17
C LEU A 183 -9.86 -15.87 9.18
N ALA A 184 -10.49 -16.94 8.68
CA ALA A 184 -9.88 -18.24 8.49
C ALA A 184 -8.85 -18.23 7.37
N ALA A 185 -9.04 -17.46 6.29
CA ALA A 185 -8.12 -17.30 5.16
C ALA A 185 -6.98 -16.33 5.49
N ARG A 186 -7.17 -15.34 6.36
CA ARG A 186 -6.12 -14.47 6.91
C ARG A 186 -5.34 -15.19 8.00
N ALA A 187 -6.01 -16.01 8.81
CA ALA A 187 -5.37 -16.98 9.68
C ALA A 187 -4.69 -18.09 8.88
N SER A 188 -5.21 -18.47 7.70
CA SER A 188 -4.59 -19.41 6.76
C SER A 188 -3.40 -18.77 6.09
N LYS A 189 -3.44 -17.52 5.67
CA LYS A 189 -2.31 -16.80 5.04
C LYS A 189 -1.17 -16.55 6.05
N ARG A 190 -1.51 -16.26 7.32
CA ARG A 190 -0.53 -16.26 8.42
C ARG A 190 -0.05 -17.67 8.74
N ARG A 191 -0.94 -18.67 8.80
CA ARG A 191 -0.54 -20.08 8.97
C ARG A 191 0.32 -20.54 7.79
N GLU A 192 0.07 -20.13 6.55
CA GLU A 192 0.75 -20.51 5.31
C GLU A 192 2.15 -19.89 5.22
N GLN A 193 2.36 -18.72 5.84
CA GLN A 193 3.71 -18.18 6.07
C GLN A 193 4.53 -19.04 7.05
N PHE A 194 3.87 -19.76 7.98
CA PHE A 194 4.52 -20.60 8.99
C PHE A 194 4.30 -22.13 8.77
N ALA A 195 3.50 -22.52 7.78
CA ALA A 195 3.01 -23.87 7.47
C ALA A 195 2.34 -23.85 6.08
N PRO A 196 3.13 -23.74 4.99
CA PRO A 196 2.63 -23.68 3.62
C PRO A 196 1.79 -24.91 3.24
N THR A 197 0.68 -24.70 2.55
CA THR A 197 -0.27 -25.76 2.15
C THR A 197 0.14 -26.44 0.83
N GLY A 198 1.43 -26.80 0.72
CA GLY A 198 1.99 -27.46 -0.46
C GLY A 198 3.45 -27.88 -0.25
N PRO A 199 4.00 -28.79 -1.07
CA PRO A 199 5.39 -29.23 -0.95
C PRO A 199 6.34 -28.04 -1.06
N VAL A 200 7.22 -27.87 -0.07
CA VAL A 200 8.14 -26.73 -0.02
C VAL A 200 9.38 -27.01 -0.83
N VAL A 201 9.75 -26.07 -1.70
CA VAL A 201 11.05 -26.04 -2.38
C VAL A 201 11.84 -24.85 -1.87
N ILE A 202 13.02 -25.09 -1.31
CA ILE A 202 13.89 -24.02 -0.84
C ILE A 202 14.72 -23.50 -2.01
N PHE A 203 14.87 -22.18 -2.08
CA PHE A 203 15.81 -21.52 -2.97
C PHE A 203 16.65 -20.50 -2.21
N SER A 204 17.96 -20.54 -2.38
CA SER A 204 18.90 -19.62 -1.73
C SER A 204 20.18 -19.49 -2.54
N GLY A 205 20.71 -18.27 -2.63
CA GLY A 205 22.01 -18.03 -3.25
C GLY A 205 22.69 -16.77 -2.73
N GLY A 206 23.90 -16.52 -3.22
CA GLY A 206 24.60 -15.24 -3.00
C GLY A 206 24.04 -14.09 -3.84
N THR A 207 24.61 -12.90 -3.65
CA THR A 207 24.26 -11.71 -4.43
C THR A 207 24.89 -11.72 -5.83
N ASP A 208 26.01 -12.42 -6.00
CA ASP A 208 26.83 -12.37 -7.22
C ASP A 208 26.39 -13.45 -8.24
N TRP A 209 25.10 -13.42 -8.57
CA TRP A 209 24.46 -14.32 -9.53
C TRP A 209 23.76 -13.54 -10.64
N TYR A 210 24.07 -13.90 -11.88
CA TYR A 210 23.59 -13.24 -13.10
C TYR A 210 23.11 -14.20 -14.19
N ASP A 211 23.54 -15.47 -14.21
CA ASP A 211 23.03 -16.47 -15.16
C ASP A 211 21.64 -16.97 -14.75
N HIS A 212 20.62 -16.18 -15.09
CA HIS A 212 19.23 -16.47 -14.74
C HIS A 212 18.69 -17.72 -15.45
N GLU A 213 19.12 -17.99 -16.68
CA GLU A 213 18.71 -19.15 -17.47
C GLU A 213 19.09 -20.47 -16.79
N LEU A 214 20.31 -20.56 -16.23
CA LEU A 214 20.74 -21.74 -15.47
C LEU A 214 19.81 -22.03 -14.29
N LEU A 215 19.46 -20.97 -13.54
CA LEU A 215 18.62 -21.06 -12.35
C LEU A 215 17.16 -21.34 -12.70
N TRP A 216 16.64 -20.70 -13.75
CA TRP A 216 15.29 -20.93 -14.25
C TRP A 216 15.12 -22.34 -14.76
N LYS A 217 16.11 -22.90 -15.48
CA LYS A 217 16.09 -24.29 -15.91
C LYS A 217 15.95 -25.27 -14.74
N ALA A 218 16.74 -25.07 -13.68
CA ALA A 218 16.66 -25.92 -12.49
C ALA A 218 15.31 -25.80 -11.76
N LEU A 219 14.75 -24.59 -11.72
CA LEU A 219 13.44 -24.33 -11.15
C LEU A 219 12.31 -24.93 -12.01
N ASP A 220 12.40 -24.84 -13.33
CA ASP A 220 11.44 -25.43 -14.27
C ASP A 220 11.47 -26.98 -14.18
N GLU A 221 12.65 -27.59 -14.11
CA GLU A 221 12.80 -29.04 -13.87
C GLU A 221 12.21 -29.48 -12.51
N THR A 222 12.34 -28.63 -11.49
CA THR A 222 11.77 -28.89 -10.17
C THR A 222 10.25 -28.71 -10.19
N HIS A 223 9.74 -27.68 -10.84
CA HIS A 223 8.31 -27.40 -10.98
C HIS A 223 7.59 -28.49 -11.79
N ALA A 224 8.23 -29.02 -12.83
CA ALA A 224 7.70 -30.15 -13.59
C ALA A 224 7.51 -31.40 -12.72
N ARG A 225 8.39 -31.62 -11.73
CA ARG A 225 8.29 -32.73 -10.76
C ARG A 225 7.35 -32.43 -9.60
N VAL A 226 7.23 -31.16 -9.21
CA VAL A 226 6.44 -30.70 -8.07
C VAL A 226 5.53 -29.53 -8.49
N PRO A 227 4.45 -29.78 -9.27
CA PRO A 227 3.64 -28.71 -9.88
C PRO A 227 2.89 -27.82 -8.88
N HIS A 228 2.70 -28.28 -7.64
CA HIS A 228 2.01 -27.53 -6.59
C HIS A 228 2.96 -26.99 -5.53
N MET A 229 4.23 -26.80 -5.88
CA MET A 229 5.25 -26.38 -4.92
C MET A 229 5.04 -24.94 -4.44
N VAL A 230 5.56 -24.68 -3.23
CA VAL A 230 5.73 -23.34 -2.68
C VAL A 230 7.21 -23.04 -2.59
N LEU A 231 7.65 -21.92 -3.18
CA LEU A 231 9.05 -21.53 -3.22
C LEU A 231 9.43 -20.71 -1.97
N ALA A 232 10.24 -21.28 -1.09
CA ALA A 232 10.76 -20.60 0.10
C ALA A 232 12.13 -19.96 -0.19
N THR A 233 12.23 -18.64 -0.06
CA THR A 233 13.43 -17.84 -0.40
C THR A 233 14.01 -17.11 0.81
N THR A 234 15.25 -16.66 0.71
CA THR A 234 15.99 -16.01 1.81
C THR A 234 15.80 -14.50 1.94
N ALA A 235 14.86 -13.94 1.16
CA ALA A 235 14.49 -12.52 1.14
C ALA A 235 15.67 -11.58 0.86
N GLN A 236 16.66 -12.00 0.08
CA GLN A 236 17.69 -11.09 -0.40
C GLN A 236 17.14 -10.17 -1.48
N ASN A 237 17.49 -8.89 -1.40
CA ASN A 237 16.98 -7.87 -2.33
C ASN A 237 17.74 -7.82 -3.65
N LYS A 238 18.78 -8.64 -3.84
CA LYS A 238 19.65 -8.67 -5.03
C LYS A 238 20.11 -10.10 -5.34
N GLY A 239 20.58 -10.31 -6.56
CA GLY A 239 21.20 -11.57 -7.01
C GLY A 239 20.20 -12.71 -7.13
N CYS A 240 20.59 -13.87 -6.59
CA CYS A 240 19.91 -15.14 -6.80
C CYS A 240 18.41 -15.11 -6.41
N ASP A 241 18.06 -14.48 -5.29
CA ASP A 241 16.67 -14.44 -4.81
C ASP A 241 15.76 -13.61 -5.73
N GLN A 242 16.28 -12.54 -6.36
CA GLN A 242 15.51 -11.76 -7.34
C GLN A 242 15.22 -12.56 -8.60
N ILE A 243 16.21 -13.33 -9.08
CA ILE A 243 16.06 -14.23 -10.22
C ILE A 243 14.95 -15.27 -9.94
N ALA A 244 14.93 -15.82 -8.73
CA ALA A 244 13.91 -16.78 -8.30
C ALA A 244 12.52 -16.14 -8.14
N HIS A 245 12.43 -14.91 -7.64
CA HIS A 245 11.14 -14.20 -7.57
C HIS A 245 10.60 -13.87 -8.94
N ALA A 246 11.44 -13.44 -9.89
CA ALA A 246 11.04 -13.21 -11.28
C ALA A 246 10.54 -14.49 -11.94
N TRP A 247 11.25 -15.61 -11.73
CA TRP A 247 10.83 -16.92 -12.20
C TRP A 247 9.44 -17.30 -11.65
N ALA A 248 9.28 -17.23 -10.33
CA ALA A 248 8.04 -17.64 -9.67
C ALA A 248 6.84 -16.77 -10.09
N ALA A 249 7.04 -15.46 -10.24
CA ALA A 249 6.02 -14.55 -10.75
C ALA A 249 5.59 -14.91 -12.17
N SER A 250 6.53 -15.31 -13.04
CA SER A 250 6.23 -15.69 -14.44
C SER A 250 5.55 -17.05 -14.62
N ARG A 251 5.45 -17.87 -13.56
CA ARG A 251 4.80 -19.21 -13.57
C ARG A 251 3.64 -19.31 -12.57
N ASP A 252 3.24 -18.19 -11.96
CA ASP A 252 2.23 -18.14 -10.88
C ASP A 252 2.55 -19.09 -9.69
N VAL A 253 3.83 -19.24 -9.38
CA VAL A 253 4.29 -20.06 -8.25
C VAL A 253 4.30 -19.23 -6.97
N LYS A 254 3.64 -19.74 -5.93
CA LYS A 254 3.58 -19.07 -4.62
C LYS A 254 4.97 -18.99 -3.98
N THR A 255 5.35 -17.80 -3.50
CA THR A 255 6.64 -17.58 -2.81
C THR A 255 6.45 -17.22 -1.34
N VAL A 256 7.27 -17.79 -0.46
CA VAL A 256 7.42 -17.37 0.94
C VAL A 256 8.81 -16.78 1.13
N ARG A 257 8.89 -15.61 1.76
CA ARG A 257 10.13 -14.87 1.99
C ARG A 257 10.53 -14.95 3.46
N PHE A 258 11.69 -15.56 3.74
CA PHE A 258 12.24 -15.67 5.08
C PHE A 258 13.24 -14.55 5.34
N THR A 259 12.80 -13.50 6.03
CA THR A 259 13.65 -12.37 6.43
C THR A 259 14.50 -12.71 7.65
N LEU A 260 15.67 -12.07 7.77
CA LEU A 260 16.52 -12.20 8.95
C LEU A 260 15.87 -11.57 10.17
N ASN A 261 15.83 -12.30 11.29
CA ASN A 261 15.50 -11.72 12.58
C ASN A 261 16.71 -10.92 13.10
N ARG A 262 16.67 -9.59 12.93
CA ARG A 262 17.77 -8.68 13.29
C ARG A 262 18.15 -8.73 14.78
N ALA A 263 17.23 -9.13 15.66
CA ALA A 263 17.51 -9.29 17.09
C ALA A 263 18.53 -10.40 17.40
N LEU A 264 18.71 -11.38 16.50
CA LEU A 264 19.65 -12.50 16.68
C LEU A 264 21.08 -12.20 16.20
N GLY A 265 21.35 -10.98 15.71
CA GLY A 265 22.67 -10.53 15.28
C GLY A 265 23.34 -11.49 14.29
N LYS A 266 24.60 -11.87 14.56
CA LYS A 266 25.41 -12.75 13.69
C LYS A 266 24.81 -14.15 13.48
N ARG A 267 23.89 -14.60 14.34
CA ARG A 267 23.24 -15.93 14.24
C ARG A 267 21.97 -15.92 13.38
N ALA A 268 21.49 -14.75 12.98
CA ALA A 268 20.21 -14.60 12.27
C ALA A 268 20.15 -15.43 10.98
N GLY A 269 21.24 -15.51 10.21
CA GLY A 269 21.29 -16.31 8.97
C GLY A 269 21.19 -17.81 9.20
N PHE A 270 21.90 -18.31 10.22
CA PHE A 270 21.88 -19.73 10.58
C PHE A 270 20.52 -20.16 11.14
N HIS A 271 19.92 -19.32 12.00
CA HIS A 271 18.57 -19.56 12.53
C HIS A 271 17.52 -19.56 11.40
N ARG A 272 17.64 -18.65 10.42
CA ARG A 272 16.76 -18.65 9.24
C ARG A 272 16.90 -19.94 8.43
N ASN A 273 18.12 -20.45 8.24
CA ASN A 273 18.32 -21.73 7.53
C ASN A 273 17.68 -22.90 8.29
N GLU A 274 17.75 -22.92 9.62
CA GLU A 274 17.05 -23.89 10.46
C GLU A 274 15.54 -23.79 10.28
N GLN A 275 14.98 -22.57 10.25
CA GLN A 275 13.56 -22.34 9.96
C GLN A 275 13.15 -22.84 8.58
N LEU A 276 13.98 -22.64 7.55
CA LEU A 276 13.73 -23.17 6.21
C LEU A 276 13.71 -24.70 6.20
N MET A 277 14.65 -25.35 6.89
CA MET A 277 14.68 -26.82 6.99
C MET A 277 13.51 -27.38 7.80
N ASN A 278 13.03 -26.65 8.80
CA ASN A 278 11.85 -27.04 9.59
C ASN A 278 10.56 -27.09 8.77
N LEU A 279 10.54 -26.51 7.56
CA LEU A 279 9.45 -26.67 6.60
C LEU A 279 9.42 -28.05 5.92
N LYS A 280 10.41 -28.91 6.18
CA LYS A 280 10.57 -30.25 5.58
C LYS A 280 10.51 -30.17 4.04
N PRO A 281 11.46 -29.46 3.42
CA PRO A 281 11.47 -29.26 1.98
C PRO A 281 11.54 -30.59 1.23
N VAL A 282 10.84 -30.69 0.10
CA VAL A 282 10.91 -31.84 -0.80
C VAL A 282 12.03 -31.69 -1.83
N HIS A 283 12.47 -30.45 -2.06
CA HIS A 283 13.58 -30.14 -2.94
C HIS A 283 14.29 -28.86 -2.49
N ALA A 284 15.56 -28.70 -2.86
CA ALA A 284 16.29 -27.45 -2.66
C ALA A 284 17.13 -27.06 -3.87
N VAL A 285 17.20 -25.77 -4.16
CA VAL A 285 18.14 -25.18 -5.11
C VAL A 285 19.03 -24.24 -4.33
N VAL A 286 20.29 -24.63 -4.14
CA VAL A 286 21.26 -23.85 -3.35
C VAL A 286 22.41 -23.42 -4.23
N CYS A 287 22.57 -22.12 -4.34
CA CYS A 287 23.59 -21.48 -5.15
C CYS A 287 24.70 -20.95 -4.23
N GLU A 288 25.94 -21.01 -4.70
CA GLU A 288 27.11 -20.55 -3.95
C GLU A 288 26.96 -19.09 -3.49
N GLY A 289 27.43 -18.80 -2.29
CA GLY A 289 27.31 -17.49 -1.67
C GLY A 289 28.22 -17.41 -0.46
N SER A 290 27.72 -16.83 0.62
CA SER A 290 28.47 -16.75 1.88
C SER A 290 28.46 -18.09 2.64
N GLY A 291 29.15 -18.14 3.79
CA GLY A 291 29.07 -19.26 4.73
C GLY A 291 27.63 -19.62 5.18
N ILE A 292 26.67 -18.70 5.03
CA ILE A 292 25.25 -18.99 5.28
C ILE A 292 24.66 -19.92 4.22
N GLN A 293 25.01 -19.77 2.94
CA GLN A 293 24.57 -20.65 1.86
C GLN A 293 25.26 -22.02 1.97
N ALA A 294 26.55 -22.03 2.30
CA ALA A 294 27.29 -23.27 2.58
C ALA A 294 26.63 -24.05 3.73
N ASN A 295 26.26 -23.37 4.83
CA ASN A 295 25.53 -23.99 5.92
C ASN A 295 24.18 -24.56 5.50
N LEU A 296 23.41 -23.85 4.67
CA LEU A 296 22.13 -24.35 4.18
C LEU A 296 22.32 -25.62 3.33
N LEU A 297 23.31 -25.62 2.44
CA LEU A 297 23.63 -26.78 1.60
C LEU A 297 24.00 -28.00 2.45
N SER A 298 24.87 -27.84 3.46
CA SER A 298 25.22 -28.94 4.38
C SER A 298 23.99 -29.52 5.07
N ARG A 299 23.07 -28.67 5.54
CA ARG A 299 21.82 -29.13 6.19
C ARG A 299 20.89 -29.86 5.23
N VAL A 300 20.79 -29.40 3.98
CA VAL A 300 20.02 -30.06 2.92
C VAL A 300 20.59 -31.45 2.63
N GLN A 301 21.92 -31.56 2.56
CA GLN A 301 22.63 -32.82 2.34
C GLN A 301 22.48 -33.78 3.51
N GLU A 302 22.68 -33.32 4.74
CA GLU A 302 22.50 -34.09 5.98
C GLU A 302 21.07 -34.63 6.12
N ALA A 303 20.08 -33.84 5.70
CA ALA A 303 18.67 -34.24 5.71
C ALA A 303 18.27 -35.17 4.54
N GLY A 304 19.19 -35.45 3.61
CA GLY A 304 18.93 -36.30 2.44
C GLY A 304 17.91 -35.71 1.45
N VAL A 305 17.73 -34.38 1.44
CA VAL A 305 16.77 -33.72 0.56
C VAL A 305 17.34 -33.65 -0.85
N PRO A 306 16.59 -34.10 -1.89
CA PRO A 306 17.00 -33.94 -3.28
C PRO A 306 17.28 -32.46 -3.60
N HIS A 307 18.39 -32.17 -4.28
CA HIS A 307 18.79 -30.77 -4.49
C HIS A 307 19.60 -30.54 -5.76
N HIS A 308 19.54 -29.29 -6.23
CA HIS A 308 20.52 -28.73 -7.18
C HIS A 308 21.49 -27.83 -6.40
N ALA A 309 22.79 -28.06 -6.59
CA ALA A 309 23.84 -27.22 -6.05
C ALA A 309 24.63 -26.57 -7.18
N PHE A 310 24.66 -25.25 -7.23
CA PHE A 310 25.41 -24.51 -8.24
C PHE A 310 26.56 -23.72 -7.62
N ALA A 311 27.76 -23.90 -8.17
CA ALA A 311 28.92 -23.08 -7.86
C ALA A 311 28.97 -21.88 -8.82
N GLN A 312 29.62 -20.78 -8.41
CA GLN A 312 29.78 -19.59 -9.24
C GLN A 312 30.45 -19.91 -10.59
N ARG A 313 31.37 -20.87 -10.62
CA ARG A 313 32.02 -21.39 -11.84
C ARG A 313 31.06 -22.04 -12.85
N HIS A 314 29.83 -22.36 -12.43
CA HIS A 314 28.80 -22.91 -13.33
C HIS A 314 28.06 -21.80 -14.10
N GLN A 315 28.20 -20.53 -13.70
CA GLN A 315 27.62 -19.40 -14.44
C GLN A 315 28.36 -19.24 -15.77
N ARG A 316 27.61 -19.12 -16.86
CA ARG A 316 28.21 -18.78 -18.16
C ARG A 316 28.68 -17.33 -18.11
N THR A 317 29.94 -17.10 -18.44
CA THR A 317 30.44 -15.73 -18.65
C THR A 317 29.63 -15.09 -19.76
N ALA A 318 29.12 -13.87 -19.52
CA ALA A 318 28.51 -13.09 -20.59
C ALA A 318 29.54 -12.95 -21.73
N ALA A 319 29.15 -13.40 -22.93
CA ALA A 319 29.91 -13.18 -24.16
C ALA A 319 29.78 -11.72 -24.61
#